data_AF-A0A381P4D9-F1
#
_entry.id   AF-A0A381P4D9-F1
#
_cell.length_a   1.000
_cell.length_b   1.000
_cell.length_c   1.000
_cell.angle_alpha   90.00
_cell.angle_beta   90.00
_cell.angle_gamma   90.00
#
_symmetry.space_group_name_H-M   'P 1'
#
loop_
_entity.id
_entity.type
_entity.pdbx_description
1 polymer ?
#
loop_
_entity_poly.entity_id
_entity_poly.type
_entity_poly.pdbx_seq_one_letter_code
_entity_poly.pdbx_strand_id
1 'polypeptide(L)' 'MQERSCPYCKKDILLQAEVCPHCNRAIPPLPNYPSASPKWFMVLWGFFVILIVALLVSMFGAR' A
#
# COMPACT_ATOMS: atom_id res chain seq x y z
N MET A 1 5.39 3.36 16.68
CA MET A 1 4.39 4.46 16.81
C MET A 1 4.57 5.30 15.56
N GLN A 2 3.52 5.60 14.81
CA GLN A 2 3.68 6.36 13.55
C GLN A 2 3.63 7.85 13.89
N GLU A 3 4.68 8.58 13.52
CA GLU A 3 4.86 10.00 13.81
C GLU A 3 4.86 10.75 12.47
N ARG A 4 4.30 11.96 12.45
CA ARG A 4 4.30 12.84 11.29
C ARG A 4 4.72 14.25 11.69
N SER A 5 5.26 14.99 10.74
CA SER A 5 5.58 16.40 10.98
C SER A 5 4.33 17.28 10.84
N CYS A 6 4.08 18.16 11.80
CA CYS A 6 2.96 19.09 11.76
C CYS A 6 3.12 20.05 10.56
N PRO A 7 2.10 20.24 9.70
CA PRO A 7 2.22 21.10 8.51
C PRO A 7 2.42 22.59 8.83
N TYR A 8 2.10 23.02 10.06
CA TYR A 8 2.21 24.42 10.49
C TYR A 8 3.53 24.73 11.19
N CYS A 9 3.93 23.90 12.17
CA CYS A 9 5.10 24.18 13.00
C CYS A 9 6.29 23.25 12.75
N LYS A 10 6.14 22.27 11.85
CA LYS A 10 7.17 21.28 11.48
C LYS A 10 7.74 20.47 12.64
N LYS A 11 7.02 20.41 13.76
CA LYS A 11 7.36 19.58 14.91
C LYS A 11 6.69 18.22 14.79
N ASP A 12 7.32 17.22 15.36
CA ASP A 12 6.83 15.85 15.35
C ASP A 12 5.57 15.71 16.20
N ILE A 13 4.56 15.09 15.62
CA ILE A 13 3.27 14.82 16.24
C ILE A 13 2.84 13.39 15.96
N LEU A 14 1.99 12.86 16.82
CA LEU A 14 1.38 11.55 16.58
C LEU A 14 0.54 11.59 15.30
N LEU A 15 0.58 10.52 14.52
CA LEU A 15 -0.18 10.43 13.26
C LEU A 15 -1.69 10.63 13.45
N GLN A 16 -2.19 10.19 14.61
CA GLN A 16 -3.58 10.29 15.02
C GLN A 16 -3.92 11.57 15.81
N ALA A 17 -2.95 12.48 16.01
CA ALA A 17 -3.22 13.73 16.70
C ALA A 17 -4.10 14.64 15.84
N GLU A 18 -5.27 15.00 16.38
CA GLU A 18 -6.19 15.99 15.81
C GLU A 18 -5.75 17.42 16.10
N VAL A 19 -5.02 17.64 17.20
CA VAL A 19 -4.52 18.94 17.63
C VAL A 19 -3.02 18.86 17.90
N CYS A 20 -2.26 19.81 17.38
CA CYS A 20 -0.82 19.84 17.60
C CYS A 20 -0.52 20.36 19.02
N PRO A 21 0.23 19.62 19.86
CA PRO A 21 0.57 20.07 21.21
C PRO A 21 1.52 21.28 21.23
N HIS A 22 2.17 21.60 20.10
CA HIS A 22 3.15 22.67 20.03
C HIS A 22 2.59 23.99 19.50
N CYS A 23 1.63 23.94 18.57
CA CYS A 23 1.05 25.14 17.97
C CYS A 23 -0.45 25.30 18.24
N ASN A 24 -1.06 24.33 18.95
CA ASN A 24 -2.49 24.30 19.29
C ASN A 24 -3.43 24.46 18.08
N ARG A 25 -2.96 24.13 16.87
CA ARG A 25 -3.78 24.12 15.65
C ARG A 25 -4.35 22.73 15.40
N ALA A 26 -5.57 22.68 14.90
CA ALA A 26 -6.18 21.47 14.39
C ALA A 26 -5.42 20.98 13.14
N ILE A 27 -5.07 19.70 13.12
CA ILE A 27 -4.40 19.05 11.98
C ILE A 27 -5.41 18.11 11.33
N PRO A 28 -5.55 18.12 9.99
CA PRO A 28 -6.44 17.18 9.33
C PRO A 28 -5.99 15.73 9.59
N PRO A 29 -6.91 14.81 9.89
CA PRO A 29 -6.60 13.38 9.98
C PRO A 29 -6.08 12.92 8.62
N LEU A 30 -5.04 12.07 8.62
CA LEU A 30 -4.57 11.48 7.37
C LEU A 30 -5.67 10.58 6.79
N PRO A 31 -5.90 10.61 5.47
CA PRO A 31 -6.75 9.61 4.84
C PRO A 31 -6.16 8.24 5.17
N ASN A 32 -6.97 7.42 5.82
CA ASN A 32 -6.63 6.03 6.10
C ASN A 32 -6.53 5.34 4.73
N TYR A 33 -5.33 5.26 4.16
CA TYR A 33 -5.13 4.60 2.88
C TYR A 33 -5.42 3.11 3.13
N PRO A 34 -6.51 2.56 2.59
CA PRO A 34 -6.73 1.13 2.70
C PRO A 34 -5.58 0.50 1.95
N SER A 35 -4.68 -0.15 2.68
CA SER A 35 -3.68 -1.05 2.14
C SER A 35 -4.46 -2.22 1.52
N ALA A 36 -5.01 -1.99 0.32
CA ALA A 36 -5.68 -2.98 -0.48
C ALA A 36 -4.65 -4.09 -0.73
N SER A 37 -4.72 -5.11 0.12
CA SER A 37 -3.77 -6.21 0.13
C SER A 37 -3.82 -6.87 -1.26
N PRO A 38 -2.67 -7.11 -1.92
CA PRO A 38 -2.61 -7.59 -3.31
C PRO A 38 -3.01 -9.06 -3.48
N LYS A 39 -3.88 -9.58 -2.61
CA LYS A 39 -4.31 -10.99 -2.59
C LYS A 39 -4.96 -11.41 -3.92
N TRP A 40 -5.76 -10.54 -4.53
CA TRP A 40 -6.35 -10.79 -5.84
C TRP A 40 -5.31 -10.78 -6.97
N PHE A 41 -4.28 -9.92 -6.86
CA PHE A 41 -3.18 -9.86 -7.81
C PHE A 41 -2.33 -11.14 -7.81
N MET A 42 -2.14 -11.78 -6.65
CA MET A 42 -1.45 -13.09 -6.57
C MET A 42 -2.21 -14.21 -7.30
N VAL A 43 -3.54 -14.24 -7.22
CA VAL A 43 -4.37 -15.24 -7.91
C VAL A 43 -4.29 -15.04 -9.42
N LEU A 44 -4.41 -13.79 -9.88
CA LEU A 44 -4.30 -13.44 -11.30
C LEU A 44 -2.90 -13.79 -11.86
N TRP A 45 -1.85 -13.49 -11.09
CA TRP A 45 -0.47 -13.84 -11.47
C TRP A 45 -0.24 -15.35 -11.53
N GLY A 46 -0.74 -16.12 -10.56
CA GLY A 46 -0.61 -17.58 -10.56
C GLY A 46 -1.24 -18.22 -11.79
N PHE A 47 -2.45 -17.79 -12.17
CA PHE A 47 -3.12 -18.26 -13.37
C PHE A 47 -2.34 -17.93 -14.66
N PHE A 48 -1.80 -16.71 -14.74
CA PHE A 48 -1.01 -16.26 -15.88
C PHE A 48 0.26 -17.09 -16.07
N VAL A 49 0.98 -17.40 -14.98
CA VAL A 49 2.18 -18.24 -15.03
C VAL A 49 1.85 -19.67 -15.47
N ILE A 50 0.77 -20.26 -14.95
CA ILE A 50 0.34 -21.62 -15.33
C ILE A 50 0.01 -21.69 -16.83
N LEU A 51 -0.70 -20.69 -17.37
CA LEU A 51 -1.00 -20.62 -18.81
C LEU A 51 0.27 -20.52 -19.67
N ILE A 52 1.23 -19.69 -19.27
CA ILE A 52 2.51 -19.55 -20.00
C ILE A 52 3.26 -20.88 -20.02
N VAL A 53 3.35 -21.56 -18.88
CA VAL A 53 4.03 -22.87 -18.79
C VAL A 53 3.33 -23.91 -19.68
N ALA A 54 1.99 -23.97 -19.66
CA ALA A 54 1.23 -24.89 -20.51
C ALA A 54 1.45 -24.63 -22.01
N LEU A 55 1.50 -23.36 -22.41
CA LEU A 55 1.80 -22.96 -23.79
C LEU A 55 3.23 -23.33 -24.20
N LEU A 56 4.22 -23.10 -23.32
CA LEU A 56 5.61 -23.47 -23.58
C LEU A 56 5.76 -24.99 -23.74
N VAL A 57 5.13 -25.78 -22.86
CA VAL A 57 5.15 -27.25 -22.99
C VAL A 57 4.45 -27.70 -24.28
N SER A 58 3.35 -27.05 -24.66
CA SER A 58 2.65 -27.38 -25.92
C SER A 58 3.50 -27.03 -27.14
N MET A 59 4.27 -25.94 -27.11
CA MET A 59 5.17 -25.55 -28.20
C MET A 59 6.44 -26.40 -28.27
N PHE A 60 6.98 -26.86 -27.13
CA PHE A 60 8.17 -27.69 -27.07
C PHE A 60 7.88 -29.20 -27.21
N GLY A 61 6.68 -29.66 -26.85
CA GLY A 61 6.24 -31.05 -27.02
C GLY A 61 5.59 -31.36 -28.37
N ALA A 62 5.23 -30.34 -29.14
CA ALA A 62 4.72 -30.48 -30.52
C ALA A 62 5.83 -30.43 -31.60
N ARG A 63 7.10 -30.59 -31.21
CA ARG A 63 8.26 -30.61 -32.10
C ARG A 63 9.01 -31.93 -31.95
#